data_AF-A0AAU7GL49-F1
#
_entry.id   AF-A0AAU7GL49-F1
#
_cell.length_a   1.000
_cell.length_b   1.000
_cell.length_c   1.000
_cell.angle_alpha   90.00
_cell.angle_beta   90.00
_cell.angle_gamma   90.00
#
_symmetry.space_group_name_H-M   'P 1'
#
loop_
_entity.id
_entity.type
_entity.pdbx_description
1 polymer ?
#
loop_
_entity_poly.entity_id
_entity_poly.type
_entity_poly.pdbx_seq_one_letter_code
_entity_poly.pdbx_strand_id
1 'polypeptide(L)'
;MKLNRPERINGRVPVLSAADAVDYIPDEATLCVLGAGGGILEATTLISALAEKYKTCQTPRNLSLISPTGLGDRADRGISPLAQEGLVKWALCGHWGQSPRISDLAEQNKIAAYNYPQGVLTQTLRAAAAHQPGILSDIGIGTFVDPRQQGGKLNDVTTDDLIKLVEIDNKEYLYYKAIAPTIAFIRATTCDSEGYATFEDEVMYLDALVIAQAVHNHGGIVMMQVQKMVKKATLHPKAVRIPGYLVDIVVVDPDQTQLYGGAPVNRFISGDFVLDDSQQIALPLNQRKLVARRALFEMRKGAVGNVGVGIADGIGLVAREEGCADDFILTVETGPVGGITSQGIAFGANVNTRAIMDMTTQFDFYHGGGLDVCYLSFAEVDSHGNVGVHKFNGKIMGTGGFIDISATSKKIIFCGTLTAGSLKTDVADGKLNIVQEGRVKKFVSELPEITFSGKIALERGLEVRYITERAVFTLKEDGLHLVEIAPGVSLQNDILDKMDFAPVISPELKLMDERLFINTPMGFVLPDAAN
;
A
#
# COMPACT_ATOMS: atom_id res chain seq x y z
N MET A 1 -15.03 -29.16 -6.01
CA MET A 1 -14.93 -30.26 -5.02
C MET A 1 -15.35 -29.72 -3.67
N LYS A 2 -16.26 -30.36 -2.94
CA LYS A 2 -16.69 -29.85 -1.62
C LYS A 2 -15.54 -30.08 -0.63
N LEU A 3 -14.97 -29.01 -0.09
CA LEU A 3 -13.90 -29.12 0.91
C LEU A 3 -14.46 -29.75 2.18
N ASN A 4 -13.71 -30.69 2.76
CA ASN A 4 -14.02 -31.23 4.08
C ASN A 4 -13.71 -30.15 5.13
N ARG A 5 -14.60 -29.94 6.10
CA ARG A 5 -14.40 -28.96 7.18
C ARG A 5 -14.82 -29.61 8.51
N PRO A 6 -14.18 -29.26 9.64
CA PRO A 6 -14.56 -29.81 10.93
C PRO A 6 -15.98 -29.42 11.31
N GLU A 7 -16.72 -30.33 11.96
CA GLU A 7 -18.10 -30.09 12.36
C GLU A 7 -18.18 -29.17 13.59
N ARG A 8 -19.18 -28.27 13.57
CA ARG A 8 -19.53 -27.45 14.75
C ARG A 8 -20.33 -28.29 15.74
N ILE A 9 -19.83 -28.44 16.96
CA ILE A 9 -20.52 -29.20 18.02
C ILE A 9 -21.34 -28.21 18.86
N ASN A 10 -22.66 -28.39 18.92
CA ASN A 10 -23.57 -27.50 19.65
C ASN A 10 -23.43 -26.01 19.26
N GLY A 11 -23.19 -25.73 17.97
CA GLY A 11 -23.00 -24.38 17.44
C GLY A 11 -21.62 -23.76 17.67
N ARG A 12 -20.77 -24.39 18.49
CA ARG A 12 -19.42 -23.91 18.78
C ARG A 12 -18.52 -24.04 17.56
N VAL A 13 -17.72 -23.02 17.30
CA VAL A 13 -16.71 -23.08 16.23
C VAL A 13 -15.60 -24.06 16.62
N PRO A 14 -15.12 -24.94 15.72
CA PRO A 14 -13.95 -25.77 15.92
C PRO A 14 -12.74 -24.92 16.32
N VAL A 15 -12.07 -25.33 17.40
CA VAL A 15 -10.82 -24.73 17.88
C VAL A 15 -9.72 -25.76 17.71
N LEU A 16 -8.73 -25.46 16.90
CA LEU A 16 -7.65 -26.37 16.53
C LEU A 16 -6.29 -25.72 16.74
N SER A 17 -5.24 -26.54 16.78
CA SER A 17 -3.88 -26.04 16.62
C SER A 17 -3.68 -25.53 15.18
N ALA A 18 -2.70 -24.65 14.96
CA ALA A 18 -2.37 -24.21 13.61
C ALA A 18 -1.98 -25.37 12.69
N ALA A 19 -1.26 -26.37 13.22
CA ALA A 19 -0.87 -27.58 12.48
C ALA A 19 -2.08 -28.39 12.02
N ASP A 20 -3.04 -28.65 12.91
CA ASP A 20 -4.26 -29.39 12.57
C ASP A 20 -5.17 -28.58 11.62
N ALA A 21 -5.16 -27.25 11.74
CA ALA A 21 -5.96 -26.38 10.87
C ALA A 21 -5.47 -26.44 9.41
N VAL A 22 -4.16 -26.38 9.17
CA VAL A 22 -3.59 -26.44 7.81
C VAL A 22 -3.68 -27.83 7.16
N ASP A 23 -4.11 -28.85 7.91
CA ASP A 23 -4.46 -30.16 7.35
C ASP A 23 -5.69 -30.18 6.46
N TYR A 24 -6.55 -29.17 6.58
CA TYR A 24 -7.73 -29.02 5.74
C TYR A 24 -7.45 -28.35 4.40
N ILE A 25 -6.20 -27.97 4.10
CA ILE A 25 -5.82 -27.31 2.84
C ILE A 25 -5.43 -28.39 1.81
N PRO A 26 -6.22 -28.60 0.75
CA PRO A 26 -5.88 -29.56 -0.29
C PRO A 26 -4.85 -29.01 -1.28
N ASP A 27 -4.28 -29.90 -2.09
CA ASP A 27 -3.54 -29.53 -3.31
C ASP A 27 -4.41 -28.60 -4.16
N GLU A 28 -3.76 -27.63 -4.83
CA GLU A 28 -4.39 -26.69 -5.77
C GLU A 28 -5.40 -25.70 -5.18
N ALA A 29 -5.51 -25.60 -3.84
CA ALA A 29 -6.34 -24.58 -3.22
C ALA A 29 -5.90 -23.15 -3.58
N THR A 30 -6.87 -22.24 -3.66
CA THR A 30 -6.61 -20.79 -3.72
C THR A 30 -6.67 -20.23 -2.31
N LEU A 31 -5.52 -19.88 -1.76
CA LEU A 31 -5.35 -19.33 -0.42
C LEU A 31 -5.30 -17.80 -0.48
N CYS A 32 -6.23 -17.14 0.22
CA CYS A 32 -6.15 -15.71 0.48
C CYS A 32 -5.60 -15.45 1.88
N VAL A 33 -4.62 -14.56 1.99
CA VAL A 33 -3.94 -14.24 3.25
C VAL A 33 -4.19 -12.78 3.60
N LEU A 34 -4.87 -12.55 4.72
CA LEU A 34 -5.05 -11.22 5.31
C LEU A 34 -3.73 -10.75 5.94
N GLY A 35 -3.43 -9.47 5.78
CA GLY A 35 -2.40 -8.78 6.55
C GLY A 35 -1.80 -7.62 5.77
N ALA A 36 -0.99 -6.81 6.44
CA ALA A 36 -0.17 -5.77 5.84
C ALA A 36 1.29 -5.86 6.34
N GLY A 37 2.13 -4.88 5.98
CA GLY A 37 3.53 -4.84 6.38
C GLY A 37 3.72 -4.86 7.90
N GLY A 38 4.84 -5.41 8.35
CA GLY A 38 5.23 -5.37 9.77
C GLY A 38 4.36 -6.21 10.71
N GLY A 39 3.59 -7.18 10.20
CA GLY A 39 2.78 -8.11 10.98
C GLY A 39 1.37 -7.62 11.33
N ILE A 40 0.96 -6.48 10.77
CA ILE A 40 -0.39 -5.94 10.95
C ILE A 40 -1.43 -6.97 10.46
N LEU A 41 -2.31 -7.40 11.37
CA LEU A 41 -3.40 -8.35 11.10
C LEU A 41 -2.96 -9.69 10.46
N GLU A 42 -1.69 -10.07 10.62
CA GLU A 42 -1.16 -11.32 10.07
C GLU A 42 -1.47 -12.52 10.98
N ALA A 43 -2.05 -13.57 10.41
CA ALA A 43 -2.24 -14.86 11.06
C ALA A 43 -0.94 -15.71 11.02
N THR A 44 0.10 -15.22 11.69
CA THR A 44 1.48 -15.74 11.58
C THR A 44 1.60 -17.23 11.91
N THR A 45 0.82 -17.76 12.86
CA THR A 45 0.90 -19.18 13.24
C THR A 45 0.39 -20.09 12.12
N LEU A 46 -0.66 -19.69 11.40
CA LEU A 46 -1.20 -20.43 10.26
C LEU A 46 -0.22 -20.44 9.07
N ILE A 47 0.38 -19.29 8.76
CA ILE A 47 1.41 -19.19 7.69
C ILE A 47 2.60 -20.10 8.04
N SER A 48 3.06 -20.03 9.28
CA SER A 48 4.20 -20.81 9.77
C SER A 48 3.90 -22.32 9.76
N ALA A 49 2.69 -22.72 10.17
CA ALA A 49 2.25 -24.11 10.14
C ALA A 49 2.17 -24.67 8.72
N LEU A 50 1.65 -23.91 7.75
CA LEU A 50 1.59 -24.32 6.35
C LEU A 50 3.00 -24.47 5.76
N ALA A 51 3.89 -23.52 6.05
CA ALA A 51 5.29 -23.57 5.60
C ALA A 51 6.02 -24.81 6.15
N GLU A 52 5.88 -25.10 7.44
CA GLU A 52 6.53 -26.25 8.08
C GLU A 52 5.92 -27.59 7.62
N LYS A 53 4.59 -27.63 7.42
CA LYS A 53 3.93 -28.80 6.86
C LYS A 53 4.45 -29.12 5.45
N TYR A 54 4.56 -28.13 4.57
CA TYR A 54 5.11 -28.36 3.24
C TYR A 54 6.57 -28.82 3.30
N LYS A 55 7.38 -28.19 4.14
CA LYS A 55 8.79 -28.55 4.33
C LYS A 55 8.97 -30.01 4.77
N THR A 56 8.06 -30.53 5.59
CA THR A 56 8.13 -31.90 6.14
C THR A 56 7.45 -32.94 5.24
N CYS A 57 6.31 -32.60 4.65
CA CYS A 57 5.44 -33.56 3.95
C CYS A 57 5.33 -33.32 2.44
N GLN A 58 5.89 -32.23 1.91
CA GLN A 58 5.77 -31.79 0.50
C GLN A 58 4.32 -31.75 0.00
N THR A 59 3.39 -31.44 0.91
CA THR A 59 1.96 -31.27 0.66
C THR A 59 1.40 -30.19 1.59
N PRO A 60 0.39 -29.41 1.19
CA PRO A 60 -0.24 -29.42 -0.14
C PRO A 60 0.68 -28.84 -1.23
N ARG A 61 0.40 -29.11 -2.50
CA ARG A 61 1.16 -28.61 -3.65
C ARG A 61 0.33 -27.67 -4.50
N ASN A 62 1.03 -26.87 -5.31
CA ASN A 62 0.44 -26.11 -6.40
C ASN A 62 -0.66 -25.14 -5.95
N LEU A 63 -0.50 -24.51 -4.79
CA LEU A 63 -1.41 -23.49 -4.30
C LEU A 63 -1.40 -22.25 -5.20
N SER A 64 -2.54 -21.58 -5.24
CA SER A 64 -2.68 -20.23 -5.79
C SER A 64 -2.79 -19.24 -4.63
N LEU A 65 -2.01 -18.17 -4.62
CA LEU A 65 -2.02 -17.15 -3.56
C LEU A 65 -2.75 -15.89 -4.00
N ILE A 66 -3.61 -15.36 -3.13
CA ILE A 66 -4.15 -13.99 -3.25
C ILE A 66 -3.73 -13.19 -2.01
N SER A 67 -2.96 -12.13 -2.21
CA SER A 67 -2.49 -11.25 -1.14
C SER A 67 -2.92 -9.81 -1.44
N PRO A 68 -4.06 -9.33 -0.90
CA PRO A 68 -4.58 -8.00 -1.23
C PRO A 68 -3.55 -6.91 -0.97
N THR A 69 -2.96 -6.93 0.22
CA THR A 69 -1.84 -6.07 0.61
C THR A 69 -0.55 -6.89 0.66
N GLY A 70 0.60 -6.22 0.69
CA GLY A 70 1.89 -6.89 0.90
C GLY A 70 2.11 -7.19 2.38
N LEU A 71 2.25 -8.47 2.72
CA LEU A 71 2.66 -8.92 4.06
C LEU A 71 4.18 -8.98 4.16
N GLY A 72 4.72 -8.81 5.37
CA GLY A 72 6.12 -9.09 5.69
C GLY A 72 6.94 -7.88 6.10
N ASP A 73 8.25 -8.10 6.10
CA ASP A 73 9.29 -7.16 6.57
C ASP A 73 10.27 -6.77 5.46
N ARG A 74 9.93 -7.07 4.19
CA ARG A 74 10.82 -6.98 3.03
C ARG A 74 12.01 -7.95 3.12
N ALA A 75 11.86 -9.04 3.87
CA ALA A 75 12.84 -10.12 3.99
C ALA A 75 12.13 -11.48 4.06
N ASP A 76 12.33 -12.24 5.13
CA ASP A 76 11.93 -13.65 5.23
C ASP A 76 10.62 -13.85 6.01
N ARG A 77 9.94 -12.77 6.45
CA ARG A 77 8.60 -12.84 7.07
C ARG A 77 7.47 -12.59 6.06
N GLY A 78 6.23 -12.48 6.53
CA GLY A 78 5.04 -12.39 5.69
C GLY A 78 4.74 -13.73 5.05
N ILE A 79 4.49 -13.73 3.73
CA ILE A 79 4.29 -14.96 2.94
C ILE A 79 5.58 -15.48 2.31
N SER A 80 6.74 -14.84 2.56
CA SER A 80 8.05 -15.37 2.16
C SER A 80 8.30 -16.84 2.56
N PRO A 81 7.88 -17.33 3.74
CA PRO A 81 8.02 -18.75 4.10
C PRO A 81 7.28 -19.73 3.17
N LEU A 82 6.29 -19.25 2.40
CA LEU A 82 5.54 -20.04 1.43
C LEU A 82 6.25 -20.15 0.07
N ALA A 83 7.37 -19.46 -0.13
CA ALA A 83 8.16 -19.50 -1.36
C ALA A 83 9.03 -20.77 -1.49
N GLN A 84 8.52 -21.92 -1.02
CA GLN A 84 9.14 -23.22 -1.19
C GLN A 84 8.68 -23.80 -2.54
N GLU A 85 9.62 -24.17 -3.40
CA GLU A 85 9.29 -24.64 -4.75
C GLU A 85 8.32 -25.84 -4.73
N GLY A 86 7.27 -25.76 -5.56
CA GLY A 86 6.18 -26.72 -5.63
C GLY A 86 5.01 -26.46 -4.68
N LEU A 87 5.17 -25.63 -3.63
CA LEU A 87 4.06 -25.24 -2.76
C LEU A 87 3.13 -24.26 -3.49
N VAL A 88 3.68 -23.26 -4.17
CA VAL A 88 2.95 -22.20 -4.87
C VAL A 88 3.20 -22.34 -6.38
N LYS A 89 2.14 -22.27 -7.19
CA LYS A 89 2.23 -22.22 -8.67
C LYS A 89 1.79 -20.89 -9.28
N TRP A 90 0.98 -20.12 -8.54
CA TRP A 90 0.31 -18.93 -9.04
C TRP A 90 0.13 -17.90 -7.91
N ALA A 91 0.28 -16.61 -8.20
CA ALA A 91 0.04 -15.54 -7.24
C ALA A 91 -0.54 -14.28 -7.88
N LEU A 92 -1.53 -13.68 -7.21
CA LEU A 92 -2.07 -12.35 -7.46
C LEU A 92 -1.94 -11.52 -6.19
N CYS A 93 -1.07 -10.52 -6.22
CA CYS A 93 -0.80 -9.66 -5.06
C CYS A 93 -0.97 -8.18 -5.42
N GLY A 94 -1.45 -7.37 -4.47
CA GLY A 94 -1.52 -5.92 -4.64
C GLY A 94 -0.18 -5.24 -4.43
N HIS A 95 0.66 -5.77 -3.53
CA HIS A 95 2.03 -5.31 -3.31
C HIS A 95 2.97 -6.50 -3.10
N TRP A 96 4.04 -6.58 -3.89
CA TRP A 96 4.93 -7.75 -3.96
C TRP A 96 6.16 -7.62 -3.07
N GLY A 97 6.76 -6.43 -3.01
CA GLY A 97 8.06 -6.20 -2.37
C GLY A 97 8.13 -6.38 -0.86
N GLN A 98 7.00 -6.62 -0.17
CA GLN A 98 6.98 -6.90 1.28
C GLN A 98 7.37 -8.35 1.62
N SER A 99 7.14 -9.29 0.68
CA SER A 99 7.54 -10.70 0.80
C SER A 99 8.42 -11.07 -0.41
N PRO A 100 9.69 -10.61 -0.45
CA PRO A 100 10.53 -10.71 -1.63
C PRO A 100 10.83 -12.14 -2.08
N ARG A 101 10.68 -13.16 -1.23
CA ARG A 101 10.90 -14.55 -1.65
C ARG A 101 9.83 -15.06 -2.62
N ILE A 102 8.60 -14.54 -2.51
CA ILE A 102 7.56 -14.79 -3.51
C ILE A 102 7.84 -14.01 -4.80
N SER A 103 8.33 -12.76 -4.70
CA SER A 103 8.83 -12.00 -5.86
C SER A 103 9.95 -12.73 -6.59
N ASP A 104 10.92 -13.31 -5.85
CA ASP A 104 12.04 -14.05 -6.42
C ASP A 104 11.55 -15.23 -7.29
N LEU A 105 10.48 -15.93 -6.89
CA LEU A 105 9.86 -16.98 -7.73
C LEU A 105 9.25 -16.42 -9.02
N ALA A 106 8.58 -15.27 -8.95
CA ALA A 106 8.00 -14.62 -10.12
C ALA A 106 9.10 -14.10 -11.07
N GLU A 107 10.14 -13.45 -10.56
CA GLU A 107 11.29 -12.98 -11.33
C GLU A 107 11.99 -14.14 -12.07
N GLN A 108 12.02 -15.33 -11.46
CA GLN A 108 12.62 -16.54 -12.03
C GLN A 108 11.68 -17.33 -12.94
N ASN A 109 10.50 -16.80 -13.29
CA ASN A 109 9.47 -17.50 -14.08
C ASN A 109 9.03 -18.86 -13.48
N LYS A 110 9.14 -19.03 -12.15
CA LYS A 110 8.77 -20.28 -11.46
C LYS A 110 7.28 -20.36 -11.11
N ILE A 111 6.61 -19.22 -11.04
CA ILE A 111 5.16 -19.12 -10.79
C ILE A 111 4.52 -18.13 -11.78
N ALA A 112 3.24 -18.34 -12.09
CA ALA A 112 2.42 -17.33 -12.72
C ALA A 112 2.16 -16.17 -11.73
N ALA A 113 2.30 -14.93 -12.17
CA ALA A 113 2.41 -13.77 -11.31
C ALA A 113 1.66 -12.56 -11.89
N TYR A 114 0.66 -12.09 -11.14
CA TYR A 114 -0.18 -10.94 -11.49
C TYR A 114 -0.12 -9.85 -10.42
N ASN A 115 -0.26 -8.60 -10.84
CA ASN A 115 -0.47 -7.47 -9.95
C ASN A 115 -1.69 -6.66 -10.39
N TYR A 116 -2.75 -6.75 -9.59
CA TYR A 116 -3.84 -5.77 -9.65
C TYR A 116 -3.51 -4.58 -8.73
N PRO A 117 -3.97 -3.35 -9.06
CA PRO A 117 -4.00 -2.26 -8.10
C PRO A 117 -4.64 -2.74 -6.78
N GLN A 118 -4.08 -2.38 -5.62
CA GLN A 118 -4.47 -2.96 -4.33
C GLN A 118 -5.96 -2.72 -4.03
N GLY A 119 -6.47 -1.54 -4.34
CA GLY A 119 -7.88 -1.19 -4.18
C GLY A 119 -8.79 -2.01 -5.09
N VAL A 120 -8.42 -2.11 -6.36
CA VAL A 120 -9.11 -2.97 -7.34
C VAL A 120 -9.12 -4.43 -6.88
N LEU A 121 -8.00 -4.96 -6.35
CA LEU A 121 -7.89 -6.33 -5.86
C LEU A 121 -8.91 -6.58 -4.73
N THR A 122 -8.93 -5.73 -3.69
CA THR A 122 -9.88 -5.91 -2.58
C THR A 122 -11.35 -5.73 -3.04
N GLN A 123 -11.61 -4.85 -4.00
CA GLN A 123 -12.94 -4.74 -4.62
C GLN A 123 -13.33 -6.00 -5.42
N THR A 124 -12.39 -6.64 -6.12
CA THR A 124 -12.68 -7.91 -6.83
C THR A 124 -12.98 -9.07 -5.87
N LEU A 125 -12.38 -9.08 -4.67
CA LEU A 125 -12.75 -10.02 -3.60
C LEU A 125 -14.16 -9.72 -3.07
N ARG A 126 -14.53 -8.45 -2.91
CA ARG A 126 -15.91 -8.05 -2.54
C ARG A 126 -16.92 -8.44 -3.62
N ALA A 127 -16.56 -8.30 -4.90
CA ALA A 127 -17.38 -8.76 -6.02
C ALA A 127 -17.52 -10.28 -6.03
N ALA A 128 -16.43 -11.02 -5.78
CA ALA A 128 -16.45 -12.47 -5.62
C ALA A 128 -17.39 -12.89 -4.49
N ALA A 129 -17.37 -12.23 -3.34
CA ALA A 129 -18.31 -12.51 -2.25
C ALA A 129 -19.79 -12.42 -2.69
N ALA A 130 -20.12 -11.57 -3.64
CA ALA A 130 -21.46 -11.44 -4.21
C ALA A 130 -21.69 -12.28 -5.50
N HIS A 131 -20.77 -13.18 -5.85
CA HIS A 131 -20.76 -13.98 -7.10
C HIS A 131 -20.82 -13.14 -8.38
N GLN A 132 -20.38 -11.89 -8.31
CA GLN A 132 -20.18 -11.07 -9.50
C GLN A 132 -18.91 -11.54 -10.23
N PRO A 133 -18.91 -11.60 -11.58
CA PRO A 133 -17.83 -12.22 -12.34
C PRO A 133 -16.53 -11.37 -12.39
N GLY A 134 -16.63 -10.10 -12.02
CA GLY A 134 -15.57 -9.10 -12.08
C GLY A 134 -16.13 -7.71 -11.79
N ILE A 135 -15.24 -6.71 -11.80
CA ILE A 135 -15.60 -5.29 -11.64
C ILE A 135 -15.17 -4.50 -12.86
N LEU A 136 -15.83 -3.36 -13.09
CA LEU A 136 -15.43 -2.37 -14.09
C LEU A 136 -14.81 -1.18 -13.36
N SER A 137 -13.60 -0.81 -13.74
CA SER A 137 -12.87 0.32 -13.17
C SER A 137 -11.93 0.91 -14.21
N ASP A 138 -11.82 2.23 -14.29
CA ASP A 138 -10.86 2.93 -15.15
C ASP A 138 -9.52 3.16 -14.44
N ILE A 139 -9.38 2.69 -13.19
CA ILE A 139 -8.12 2.63 -12.47
C ILE A 139 -7.20 1.64 -13.20
N GLY A 140 -6.01 2.12 -13.60
CA GLY A 140 -5.01 1.32 -14.34
C GLY A 140 -4.95 1.56 -15.85
N ILE A 141 -5.90 2.29 -16.45
CA ILE A 141 -5.84 2.69 -17.86
C ILE A 141 -4.51 3.41 -18.16
N GLY A 142 -3.84 3.04 -19.25
CA GLY A 142 -2.56 3.65 -19.66
C GLY A 142 -1.34 3.23 -18.82
N THR A 143 -1.49 2.26 -17.92
CA THR A 143 -0.38 1.68 -17.13
C THR A 143 -0.07 0.25 -17.57
N PHE A 144 0.93 -0.40 -16.98
CA PHE A 144 1.26 -1.82 -17.23
C PHE A 144 0.08 -2.77 -16.94
N VAL A 145 -0.90 -2.33 -16.15
CA VAL A 145 -2.13 -3.07 -15.84
C VAL A 145 -3.10 -3.08 -17.03
N ASP A 146 -3.05 -2.08 -17.90
CA ASP A 146 -3.83 -2.02 -19.13
C ASP A 146 -3.46 -3.21 -20.05
N PRO A 147 -4.43 -3.98 -20.57
CA PRO A 147 -4.15 -5.13 -21.44
C PRO A 147 -3.51 -4.75 -22.78
N ARG A 148 -3.51 -3.47 -23.15
CA ARG A 148 -2.75 -2.96 -24.31
C ARG A 148 -1.24 -2.83 -24.03
N GLN A 149 -0.83 -2.94 -22.76
CA GLN A 149 0.56 -3.02 -22.29
C GLN A 149 0.86 -4.45 -21.81
N GLN A 150 0.99 -4.66 -20.50
CA GLN A 150 1.32 -5.97 -19.92
C GLN A 150 0.09 -6.69 -19.34
N GLY A 151 -1.07 -6.03 -19.23
CA GLY A 151 -2.28 -6.63 -18.65
C GLY A 151 -2.11 -7.08 -17.19
N GLY A 152 -1.22 -6.42 -16.43
CA GLY A 152 -0.91 -6.74 -15.03
C GLY A 152 -0.07 -8.01 -14.84
N LYS A 153 0.45 -8.61 -15.93
CA LYS A 153 1.32 -9.80 -15.91
C LYS A 153 2.74 -9.37 -15.57
N LEU A 154 3.41 -10.10 -14.68
CA LEU A 154 4.72 -9.66 -14.16
C LEU A 154 5.92 -10.37 -14.78
N ASN A 155 5.71 -11.47 -15.49
CA ASN A 155 6.75 -12.30 -16.08
C ASN A 155 6.24 -13.04 -17.34
N ASP A 156 7.14 -13.71 -18.05
CA ASP A 156 6.87 -14.33 -19.36
C ASP A 156 6.04 -15.62 -19.27
N VAL A 157 6.15 -16.37 -18.16
CA VAL A 157 5.36 -17.60 -17.95
C VAL A 157 3.87 -17.30 -17.70
N THR A 158 3.54 -16.05 -17.40
CA THR A 158 2.16 -15.61 -17.15
C THR A 158 1.48 -15.22 -18.46
N THR A 159 0.56 -16.06 -18.94
CA THR A 159 -0.06 -15.85 -20.27
C THR A 159 -1.55 -15.52 -20.23
N ASP A 160 -2.31 -16.03 -19.26
CA ASP A 160 -3.77 -15.87 -19.22
C ASP A 160 -4.19 -14.40 -19.01
N ASP A 161 -5.23 -13.97 -19.72
CA ASP A 161 -5.78 -12.62 -19.57
C ASP A 161 -6.82 -12.58 -18.43
N LEU A 162 -6.52 -11.80 -17.40
CA LEU A 162 -7.47 -11.52 -16.31
C LEU A 162 -8.15 -10.16 -16.44
N ILE A 163 -7.62 -9.29 -17.29
CA ILE A 163 -8.06 -7.91 -17.49
C ILE A 163 -8.42 -7.73 -18.97
N LYS A 164 -9.54 -7.07 -19.25
CA LYS A 164 -9.94 -6.71 -20.62
C LYS A 164 -10.39 -5.26 -20.69
N LEU A 165 -10.16 -4.62 -21.83
CA LEU A 165 -10.72 -3.31 -22.13
C LEU A 165 -12.22 -3.46 -22.44
N VAL A 166 -13.03 -2.57 -21.89
CA VAL A 166 -14.48 -2.49 -22.11
C VAL A 166 -14.86 -1.02 -22.28
N GLU A 167 -15.83 -0.73 -23.13
CA GLU A 167 -16.37 0.62 -23.30
C GLU A 167 -17.80 0.68 -22.79
N ILE A 168 -18.10 1.68 -21.96
CA ILE A 168 -19.46 1.98 -21.47
C ILE A 168 -19.62 3.49 -21.48
N ASP A 169 -20.76 3.99 -21.96
CA ASP A 169 -21.07 5.43 -22.04
C ASP A 169 -19.98 6.26 -22.76
N ASN A 170 -19.38 5.68 -23.82
CA ASN A 170 -18.27 6.25 -24.59
C ASN A 170 -17.01 6.53 -23.75
N LYS A 171 -16.79 5.77 -22.67
CA LYS A 171 -15.59 5.81 -21.85
C LYS A 171 -14.97 4.43 -21.74
N GLU A 172 -13.64 4.39 -21.81
CA GLU A 172 -12.86 3.17 -21.60
C GLU A 172 -12.82 2.82 -20.11
N TYR A 173 -13.01 1.52 -19.83
CA TYR A 173 -12.86 0.90 -18.52
C TYR A 173 -12.04 -0.38 -18.67
N LEU A 174 -11.38 -0.78 -17.59
CA LEU A 174 -10.83 -2.11 -17.44
C LEU A 174 -11.83 -2.98 -16.68
N TYR A 175 -12.19 -4.11 -17.28
CA TYR A 175 -12.84 -5.18 -16.55
C TYR A 175 -11.77 -6.04 -15.89
N TYR A 176 -11.85 -6.16 -14.57
CA TYR A 176 -11.00 -7.02 -13.76
C TYR A 176 -11.77 -8.27 -13.35
N LYS A 177 -11.31 -9.45 -13.78
CA LYS A 177 -11.92 -10.72 -13.40
C LYS A 177 -11.83 -10.92 -11.88
N ALA A 178 -12.97 -11.26 -11.26
CA ALA A 178 -13.01 -11.66 -9.87
C ALA A 178 -12.56 -13.13 -9.73
N ILE A 179 -11.62 -13.37 -8.81
CA ILE A 179 -11.10 -14.70 -8.49
C ILE A 179 -11.44 -14.97 -7.03
N ALA A 180 -12.21 -16.02 -6.81
CA ALA A 180 -12.64 -16.39 -5.48
C ALA A 180 -11.64 -17.34 -4.80
N PRO A 181 -11.16 -17.01 -3.59
CA PRO A 181 -10.36 -17.93 -2.81
C PRO A 181 -11.20 -19.09 -2.24
N THR A 182 -10.54 -20.23 -2.01
CA THR A 182 -11.14 -21.42 -1.40
C THR A 182 -10.70 -21.61 0.05
N ILE A 183 -9.60 -20.97 0.48
CA ILE A 183 -9.11 -20.95 1.86
C ILE A 183 -8.81 -19.50 2.24
N ALA A 184 -9.13 -19.12 3.47
CA ALA A 184 -8.73 -17.84 4.05
C ALA A 184 -7.91 -18.03 5.32
N PHE A 185 -6.80 -17.33 5.43
CA PHE A 185 -6.14 -17.02 6.70
C PHE A 185 -6.49 -15.59 7.09
N ILE A 186 -7.30 -15.44 8.13
CA ILE A 186 -7.71 -14.15 8.71
C ILE A 186 -7.34 -14.09 10.19
N ARG A 187 -7.45 -12.90 10.78
CA ARG A 187 -7.10 -12.64 12.17
C ARG A 187 -8.05 -11.62 12.80
N ALA A 188 -8.23 -11.76 14.11
CA ALA A 188 -8.91 -10.78 14.97
C ALA A 188 -8.26 -10.76 16.37
N THR A 189 -8.67 -9.86 17.26
CA THR A 189 -8.17 -9.85 18.64
C THR A 189 -8.86 -10.94 19.46
N THR A 190 -10.18 -10.96 19.46
CA THR A 190 -11.00 -11.82 20.31
C THR A 190 -12.17 -12.38 19.52
N CYS A 191 -12.58 -13.62 19.80
CA CYS A 191 -13.88 -14.12 19.36
C CYS A 191 -14.65 -14.83 20.47
N ASP A 192 -15.96 -14.94 20.35
CA ASP A 192 -16.75 -15.78 21.25
C ASP A 192 -16.71 -17.26 20.85
N SER A 193 -17.38 -18.13 21.62
CA SER A 193 -17.40 -19.56 21.33
C SER A 193 -18.10 -19.97 20.02
N GLU A 194 -18.83 -19.06 19.39
CA GLU A 194 -19.45 -19.26 18.07
C GLU A 194 -18.65 -18.55 16.97
N GLY A 195 -17.50 -17.96 17.28
CA GLY A 195 -16.61 -17.33 16.31
C GLY A 195 -16.95 -15.87 15.97
N TYR A 196 -17.90 -15.23 16.65
CA TYR A 196 -18.15 -13.80 16.45
C TYR A 196 -16.96 -12.99 16.96
N ALA A 197 -16.33 -12.20 16.10
CA ALA A 197 -15.01 -11.62 16.39
C ALA A 197 -14.97 -10.09 16.43
N THR A 198 -14.12 -9.58 17.33
CA THR A 198 -13.82 -8.16 17.57
C THR A 198 -12.33 -7.87 17.35
N PHE A 199 -12.01 -6.61 17.05
CA PHE A 199 -10.70 -6.15 16.58
C PHE A 199 -10.13 -5.08 17.53
N GLU A 200 -10.43 -5.18 18.82
CA GLU A 200 -10.19 -4.11 19.80
C GLU A 200 -8.71 -3.79 20.04
N ASP A 201 -7.79 -4.72 19.80
CA ASP A 201 -6.35 -4.47 19.91
C ASP A 201 -5.64 -4.48 18.55
N GLU A 202 -6.33 -4.80 17.45
CA GLU A 202 -5.70 -4.78 16.13
C GLU A 202 -5.46 -3.33 15.67
N VAL A 203 -4.40 -3.12 14.89
CA VAL A 203 -4.02 -1.79 14.38
C VAL A 203 -5.11 -1.17 13.48
N MET A 204 -5.84 -2.01 12.74
CA MET A 204 -6.88 -1.62 11.79
C MET A 204 -7.74 -2.83 11.40
N TYR A 205 -8.60 -2.70 10.38
CA TYR A 205 -9.51 -3.78 9.93
C TYR A 205 -9.09 -4.47 8.62
N LEU A 206 -8.39 -3.74 7.73
CA LEU A 206 -8.13 -4.16 6.35
C LEU A 206 -9.43 -4.63 5.67
N ASP A 207 -9.42 -5.80 5.03
CA ASP A 207 -10.54 -6.39 4.30
C ASP A 207 -10.95 -7.78 4.84
N ALA A 208 -10.72 -8.01 6.14
CA ALA A 208 -10.95 -9.30 6.80
C ALA A 208 -12.39 -9.85 6.59
N LEU A 209 -13.41 -9.00 6.69
CA LEU A 209 -14.80 -9.39 6.44
C LEU A 209 -15.03 -9.77 4.97
N VAL A 210 -14.46 -9.01 4.04
CA VAL A 210 -14.58 -9.25 2.59
C VAL A 210 -13.95 -10.59 2.22
N ILE A 211 -12.75 -10.88 2.74
CA ILE A 211 -12.06 -12.17 2.55
C ILE A 211 -12.92 -13.32 3.09
N ALA A 212 -13.44 -13.19 4.32
CA ALA A 212 -14.27 -14.23 4.93
C ALA A 212 -15.52 -14.52 4.10
N GLN A 213 -16.23 -13.49 3.62
CA GLN A 213 -17.41 -13.65 2.78
C GLN A 213 -17.07 -14.27 1.42
N ALA A 214 -15.97 -13.84 0.78
CA ALA A 214 -15.53 -14.35 -0.52
C ALA A 214 -15.27 -15.86 -0.47
N VAL A 215 -14.58 -16.33 0.58
CA VAL A 215 -14.30 -17.75 0.80
C VAL A 215 -15.56 -18.52 1.20
N HIS A 216 -16.34 -18.01 2.15
CA HIS A 216 -17.55 -18.68 2.66
C HIS A 216 -18.55 -18.95 1.53
N ASN A 217 -18.86 -17.93 0.72
CA ASN A 217 -19.84 -18.03 -0.36
C ASN A 217 -19.38 -18.91 -1.53
N HIS A 218 -18.11 -19.31 -1.57
CA HIS A 218 -17.57 -20.27 -2.53
C HIS A 218 -17.39 -21.67 -1.96
N GLY A 219 -18.00 -21.96 -0.80
CA GLY A 219 -17.88 -23.26 -0.14
C GLY A 219 -16.47 -23.55 0.38
N GLY A 220 -15.68 -22.49 0.58
CA GLY A 220 -14.33 -22.53 1.10
C GLY A 220 -14.24 -22.73 2.62
N ILE A 221 -13.04 -22.68 3.17
CA ILE A 221 -12.76 -22.78 4.62
C ILE A 221 -12.10 -21.50 5.11
N VAL A 222 -12.73 -20.85 6.09
CA VAL A 222 -12.19 -19.65 6.76
C VAL A 222 -11.53 -20.04 8.08
N MET A 223 -10.21 -19.86 8.14
CA MET A 223 -9.38 -20.10 9.33
C MET A 223 -8.99 -18.76 9.96
N MET A 224 -9.32 -18.58 11.24
CA MET A 224 -9.13 -17.32 11.95
C MET A 224 -8.21 -17.49 13.16
N GLN A 225 -7.10 -16.76 13.18
CA GLN A 225 -6.26 -16.63 14.36
C GLN A 225 -6.85 -15.57 15.31
N VAL A 226 -6.88 -15.86 16.61
CA VAL A 226 -7.28 -14.90 17.66
C VAL A 226 -6.34 -14.96 18.86
N GLN A 227 -6.24 -13.86 19.60
CA GLN A 227 -5.47 -13.84 20.85
C GLN A 227 -6.19 -14.62 21.96
N LYS A 228 -7.52 -14.50 22.04
CA LYS A 228 -8.33 -15.16 23.07
C LYS A 228 -9.75 -15.46 22.62
N MET A 229 -10.40 -16.36 23.35
CA MET A 229 -11.82 -16.64 23.21
C MET A 229 -12.62 -16.25 24.46
N VAL A 230 -13.87 -15.85 24.27
CA VAL A 230 -14.79 -15.46 25.36
C VAL A 230 -16.11 -16.24 25.32
N LYS A 231 -16.94 -16.04 26.34
CA LYS A 231 -18.27 -16.64 26.43
C LYS A 231 -19.16 -16.15 25.28
N LYS A 232 -20.01 -17.05 24.76
CA LYS A 232 -21.04 -16.72 23.76
C LYS A 232 -21.78 -15.43 24.12
N ALA A 233 -21.94 -14.55 23.13
CA ALA A 233 -22.76 -13.34 23.21
C ALA A 233 -22.39 -12.37 24.35
N THR A 234 -21.12 -12.33 24.77
CA THR A 234 -20.64 -11.31 25.72
C THR A 234 -19.90 -10.14 25.06
N LEU A 235 -19.55 -10.26 23.78
CA LEU A 235 -18.97 -9.17 23.00
C LEU A 235 -20.06 -8.15 22.65
N HIS A 236 -19.72 -6.86 22.66
CA HIS A 236 -20.68 -5.82 22.28
C HIS A 236 -21.07 -5.99 20.79
N PRO A 237 -22.36 -6.08 20.45
CA PRO A 237 -22.77 -6.47 19.10
C PRO A 237 -22.34 -5.49 18.00
N LYS A 238 -22.21 -4.19 18.30
CA LYS A 238 -21.68 -3.20 17.34
C LYS A 238 -20.16 -3.24 17.16
N ALA A 239 -19.43 -3.90 18.06
CA ALA A 239 -17.99 -4.07 17.94
C ALA A 239 -17.62 -5.30 17.10
N VAL A 240 -18.55 -6.24 16.94
CA VAL A 240 -18.35 -7.44 16.12
C VAL A 240 -18.17 -7.04 14.66
N ARG A 241 -17.05 -7.45 14.06
CA ARG A 241 -16.70 -7.16 12.66
C ARG A 241 -16.88 -8.37 11.75
N ILE A 242 -16.68 -9.58 12.29
CA ILE A 242 -16.86 -10.85 11.57
C ILE A 242 -17.93 -11.68 12.29
N PRO A 243 -19.07 -11.93 11.64
CA PRO A 243 -20.08 -12.84 12.17
C PRO A 243 -19.57 -14.29 12.24
N GLY A 244 -19.87 -14.98 13.34
CA GLY A 244 -19.27 -16.29 13.63
C GLY A 244 -19.65 -17.42 12.67
N TYR A 245 -20.72 -17.28 11.90
CA TYR A 245 -21.11 -18.25 10.88
C TYR A 245 -20.22 -18.22 9.63
N LEU A 246 -19.41 -17.17 9.44
CA LEU A 246 -18.42 -17.11 8.37
C LEU A 246 -17.14 -17.87 8.72
N VAL A 247 -16.92 -18.19 10.00
CA VAL A 247 -15.68 -18.81 10.49
C VAL A 247 -15.86 -20.32 10.63
N ASP A 248 -14.94 -21.08 10.04
CA ASP A 248 -14.96 -22.54 10.07
C ASP A 248 -13.99 -23.11 11.11
N ILE A 249 -12.82 -22.49 11.29
CA ILE A 249 -11.77 -22.92 12.23
C ILE A 249 -11.21 -21.70 12.97
N VAL A 250 -11.08 -21.81 14.30
CA VAL A 250 -10.35 -20.84 15.12
C VAL A 250 -9.05 -21.46 15.60
N VAL A 251 -7.96 -20.69 15.52
CA VAL A 251 -6.67 -20.98 16.14
C VAL A 251 -6.41 -19.92 17.21
N VAL A 252 -6.16 -20.33 18.44
CA VAL A 252 -5.88 -19.40 19.55
C VAL A 252 -4.37 -19.28 19.74
N ASP A 253 -3.86 -18.06 19.62
CA ASP A 253 -2.47 -17.69 19.86
C ASP A 253 -2.43 -16.66 21.02
N PRO A 254 -2.24 -17.10 22.27
CA PRO A 254 -2.29 -16.20 23.42
C PRO A 254 -1.19 -15.12 23.41
N ASP A 255 -0.10 -15.36 22.67
CA ASP A 255 1.06 -14.47 22.56
C ASP A 255 0.99 -13.56 21.31
N GLN A 256 -0.14 -13.55 20.61
CA GLN A 256 -0.40 -12.68 19.46
C GLN A 256 -0.10 -11.21 19.80
N THR A 257 0.83 -10.59 19.04
CA THR A 257 1.20 -9.17 19.16
C THR A 257 0.65 -8.34 18.00
N GLN A 258 0.44 -7.04 18.23
CA GLN A 258 -0.10 -6.11 17.22
C GLN A 258 0.79 -5.97 15.98
N LEU A 259 2.11 -6.06 16.17
CA LEU A 259 3.15 -5.92 15.16
C LEU A 259 4.24 -6.97 15.38
N TYR A 260 5.13 -7.10 14.42
CA TYR A 260 6.39 -7.82 14.60
C TYR A 260 7.22 -7.25 15.75
N GLY A 261 8.10 -8.09 16.30
CA GLY A 261 9.06 -7.69 17.36
C GLY A 261 8.65 -8.10 18.77
N GLY A 262 7.46 -8.68 18.97
CA GLY A 262 7.07 -9.24 20.28
C GLY A 262 6.77 -8.19 21.35
N ALA A 263 6.51 -6.94 20.95
CA ALA A 263 6.13 -5.89 21.89
C ALA A 263 4.76 -6.19 22.52
N PRO A 264 4.55 -5.87 23.81
CA PRO A 264 3.25 -6.00 24.44
C PRO A 264 2.22 -5.10 23.76
N VAL A 265 0.93 -5.43 23.94
CA VAL A 265 -0.18 -4.62 23.42
C VAL A 265 -0.05 -3.17 23.89
N ASN A 266 -0.01 -2.25 22.92
CA ASN A 266 -0.03 -0.82 23.14
C ASN A 266 -1.44 -0.28 22.90
N ARG A 267 -2.07 0.20 23.99
CA ARG A 267 -3.45 0.67 23.99
C ARG A 267 -3.66 2.03 23.29
N PHE A 268 -2.59 2.77 23.00
CA PHE A 268 -2.66 3.93 22.10
C PHE A 268 -2.79 3.51 20.63
N ILE A 269 -2.16 2.39 20.24
CA ILE A 269 -2.31 1.79 18.90
C ILE A 269 -3.70 1.17 18.76
N SER A 270 -4.23 0.55 19.83
CA SER A 270 -5.63 0.09 19.88
C SER A 270 -6.64 1.25 19.71
N GLY A 271 -6.24 2.49 19.97
CA GLY A 271 -7.10 3.67 19.92
C GLY A 271 -7.94 3.90 21.19
N ASP A 272 -7.64 3.20 22.28
CA ASP A 272 -8.39 3.32 23.55
C ASP A 272 -7.99 4.55 24.37
N PHE A 273 -6.78 5.07 24.14
CA PHE A 273 -6.24 6.23 24.83
C PHE A 273 -5.63 7.21 23.84
N VAL A 274 -5.54 8.48 24.26
CA VAL A 274 -4.90 9.55 23.50
C VAL A 274 -3.51 9.77 24.07
N LEU A 275 -2.49 9.64 23.22
CA LEU A 275 -1.10 9.93 23.57
C LEU A 275 -0.92 11.44 23.78
N ASP A 276 -0.23 11.83 24.85
CA ASP A 276 0.23 13.20 25.03
C ASP A 276 1.34 13.51 24.02
N ASP A 277 1.03 14.37 23.07
CA ASP A 277 1.91 14.81 21.98
C ASP A 277 2.30 16.29 22.10
N SER A 278 2.18 16.87 23.29
CA SER A 278 2.53 18.27 23.58
C SER A 278 4.01 18.61 23.34
N GLN A 279 4.91 17.63 23.38
CA GLN A 279 6.31 17.81 23.00
C GLN A 279 6.45 17.86 21.47
N GLN A 280 6.80 19.03 20.94
CA GLN A 280 7.13 19.19 19.53
C GLN A 280 8.45 18.45 19.20
N ILE A 281 8.33 17.31 18.54
CA ILE A 281 9.48 16.61 17.95
C ILE A 281 9.84 17.31 16.64
N ALA A 282 10.88 18.13 16.66
CA ALA A 282 11.44 18.72 15.44
C ALA A 282 12.29 17.68 14.71
N LEU A 283 12.03 17.50 13.41
CA LEU A 283 12.90 16.68 12.56
C LEU A 283 14.23 17.44 12.32
N PRO A 284 15.40 16.77 12.27
CA PRO A 284 16.62 17.41 11.80
C PRO A 284 16.45 17.93 10.36
N LEU A 285 16.97 19.12 10.05
CA LEU A 285 17.00 19.62 8.68
C LEU A 285 17.97 18.81 7.83
N ASN A 286 17.43 17.81 7.15
CA ASN A 286 18.12 16.93 6.22
C ASN A 286 17.32 16.84 4.91
N GLN A 287 17.83 16.06 3.96
CA GLN A 287 17.21 15.86 2.65
C GLN A 287 15.72 15.48 2.73
N ARG A 288 15.33 14.60 3.69
CA ARG A 288 13.94 14.17 3.87
C ARG A 288 13.07 15.33 4.36
N LYS A 289 13.52 16.07 5.38
CA LYS A 289 12.78 17.22 5.91
C LYS A 289 12.62 18.32 4.86
N LEU A 290 13.65 18.57 4.04
CA LEU A 290 13.58 19.55 2.95
C LEU A 290 12.47 19.21 1.95
N VAL A 291 12.44 17.97 1.46
CA VAL A 291 11.39 17.52 0.53
C VAL A 291 10.02 17.55 1.20
N ALA A 292 9.90 17.11 2.46
CA ALA A 292 8.65 17.17 3.21
C ALA A 292 8.14 18.61 3.43
N ARG A 293 9.04 19.57 3.70
CA ARG A 293 8.69 21.01 3.80
C ARG A 293 8.16 21.54 2.47
N ARG A 294 8.82 21.24 1.35
CA ARG A 294 8.33 21.68 0.03
C ARG A 294 7.03 20.97 -0.35
N ALA A 295 6.85 19.71 0.03
CA ALA A 295 5.59 19.00 -0.18
C ALA A 295 4.42 19.63 0.61
N LEU A 296 4.66 20.12 1.83
CA LEU A 296 3.65 20.82 2.63
C LEU A 296 3.11 22.09 1.95
N PHE A 297 3.91 22.75 1.09
CA PHE A 297 3.45 23.92 0.33
C PHE A 297 2.33 23.59 -0.67
N GLU A 298 2.16 22.31 -1.02
CA GLU A 298 1.13 21.86 -1.93
C GLU A 298 -0.22 21.59 -1.23
N MET A 299 -0.25 21.63 0.10
CA MET A 299 -1.43 21.42 0.95
C MET A 299 -2.28 22.70 1.09
N ARG A 300 -3.57 22.53 1.40
CA ARG A 300 -4.50 23.63 1.72
C ARG A 300 -5.28 23.31 2.98
N LYS A 301 -5.82 24.33 3.63
CA LYS A 301 -6.78 24.14 4.74
C LYS A 301 -8.00 23.36 4.25
N GLY A 302 -8.47 22.41 5.06
CA GLY A 302 -9.61 21.54 4.79
C GLY A 302 -9.33 20.39 3.81
N ALA A 303 -8.12 20.30 3.24
CA ALA A 303 -7.80 19.26 2.26
C ALA A 303 -7.77 17.86 2.89
N VAL A 304 -8.23 16.87 2.11
CA VAL A 304 -8.03 15.45 2.40
C VAL A 304 -6.82 14.94 1.64
N GLY A 305 -5.77 14.58 2.38
CA GLY A 305 -4.49 14.12 1.85
C GLY A 305 -4.24 12.63 2.04
N ASN A 306 -3.41 12.04 1.19
CA ASN A 306 -2.76 10.75 1.45
C ASN A 306 -1.24 10.90 1.27
N VAL A 307 -0.48 10.20 2.11
CA VAL A 307 0.99 10.22 2.06
C VAL A 307 1.47 8.78 2.01
N GLY A 308 2.11 8.38 0.91
CA GLY A 308 2.74 7.08 0.79
C GLY A 308 4.07 6.99 1.54
N VAL A 309 4.56 5.76 1.72
CA VAL A 309 5.90 5.51 2.30
C VAL A 309 6.99 6.13 1.39
N GLY A 310 7.98 6.77 2.01
CA GLY A 310 9.19 7.23 1.31
C GLY A 310 9.63 8.62 1.74
N ILE A 311 10.27 9.40 0.88
CA ILE A 311 11.02 10.61 1.29
C ILE A 311 10.15 11.68 1.98
N ALA A 312 8.85 11.72 1.66
CA ALA A 312 7.89 12.71 2.18
C ALA A 312 7.00 12.19 3.32
N ASP A 313 7.19 10.96 3.83
CA ASP A 313 6.38 10.39 4.91
C ASP A 313 6.48 11.14 6.26
N GLY A 314 7.42 12.08 6.38
CA GLY A 314 7.56 12.99 7.51
C GLY A 314 6.70 14.26 7.45
N ILE A 315 5.89 14.46 6.40
CA ILE A 315 5.09 15.69 6.21
C ILE A 315 4.17 16.00 7.40
N GLY A 316 3.58 15.00 8.04
CA GLY A 316 2.75 15.20 9.23
C GLY A 316 3.51 15.77 10.43
N LEU A 317 4.78 15.35 10.63
CA LEU A 317 5.65 15.91 11.67
C LEU A 317 6.08 17.34 11.32
N VAL A 318 6.36 17.63 10.04
CA VAL A 318 6.65 18.99 9.58
C VAL A 318 5.45 19.91 9.78
N ALA A 319 4.24 19.46 9.45
CA ALA A 319 3.03 20.24 9.67
C ALA A 319 2.78 20.54 11.16
N ARG A 320 3.14 19.60 12.06
CA ARG A 320 3.08 19.85 13.52
C ARG A 320 4.11 20.90 13.95
N GLU A 321 5.34 20.81 13.46
CA GLU A 321 6.39 21.81 13.72
C GLU A 321 5.95 23.22 13.27
N GLU A 322 5.24 23.31 12.15
CA GLU A 322 4.69 24.58 11.63
C GLU A 322 3.34 24.99 12.25
N GLY A 323 2.77 24.18 13.16
CA GLY A 323 1.52 24.49 13.85
C GLY A 323 0.27 24.43 12.98
N CYS A 324 0.27 23.66 11.89
CA CYS A 324 -0.83 23.56 10.93
C CYS A 324 -1.33 22.12 10.69
N ALA A 325 -0.92 21.15 11.52
CA ALA A 325 -1.32 19.75 11.37
C ALA A 325 -2.84 19.51 11.50
N ASP A 326 -3.54 20.36 12.26
CA ASP A 326 -4.99 20.25 12.48
C ASP A 326 -5.82 20.93 11.37
N ASP A 327 -5.18 21.64 10.45
CA ASP A 327 -5.85 22.39 9.39
C ASP A 327 -6.23 21.50 8.19
N PHE A 328 -5.77 20.26 8.12
CA PHE A 328 -6.06 19.29 7.07
C PHE A 328 -6.15 17.88 7.66
N ILE A 329 -6.54 16.88 6.86
CA ILE A 329 -6.60 15.48 7.32
C ILE A 329 -5.82 14.57 6.40
N LEU A 330 -4.97 13.70 6.98
CA LEU A 330 -4.30 12.64 6.25
C LEU A 330 -5.03 11.32 6.42
N THR A 331 -5.11 10.55 5.34
CA THR A 331 -5.72 9.22 5.26
C THR A 331 -4.70 8.21 4.79
N VAL A 332 -4.78 6.98 5.28
CA VAL A 332 -3.97 5.84 4.84
C VAL A 332 -4.88 4.86 4.11
N GLU A 333 -4.40 4.33 2.99
CA GLU A 333 -5.17 3.47 2.07
C GLU A 333 -5.70 2.20 2.74
N THR A 334 -5.05 1.74 3.83
CA THR A 334 -5.45 0.55 4.58
C THR A 334 -6.59 0.80 5.58
N GLY A 335 -7.04 2.05 5.74
CA GLY A 335 -8.21 2.41 6.57
C GLY A 335 -8.01 3.54 7.60
N PRO A 336 -6.84 3.71 8.24
CA PRO A 336 -6.66 4.77 9.23
C PRO A 336 -6.89 6.19 8.69
N VAL A 337 -7.56 7.04 9.48
CA VAL A 337 -7.82 8.45 9.19
C VAL A 337 -7.31 9.31 10.35
N GLY A 338 -6.43 10.26 10.03
CA GLY A 338 -5.79 11.17 10.98
C GLY A 338 -4.82 10.49 11.95
N GLY A 339 -4.45 11.22 12.99
CA GLY A 339 -3.49 10.77 13.99
C GLY A 339 -2.04 10.92 13.53
N ILE A 340 -1.13 10.30 14.28
CA ILE A 340 0.31 10.37 14.08
C ILE A 340 0.77 9.02 13.55
N THR A 341 1.31 9.00 12.32
CA THR A 341 1.74 7.76 11.65
C THR A 341 3.18 7.41 12.02
N SER A 342 3.39 6.16 12.41
CA SER A 342 4.73 5.57 12.43
C SER A 342 5.33 5.56 11.01
N GLN A 343 6.65 5.67 10.90
CA GLN A 343 7.37 5.62 9.61
C GLN A 343 7.91 4.20 9.33
N GLY A 344 8.22 3.90 8.07
CA GLY A 344 8.93 2.68 7.70
C GLY A 344 8.07 1.40 7.65
N ILE A 345 8.55 0.30 8.25
CA ILE A 345 7.88 -1.03 8.15
C ILE A 345 6.57 -1.08 8.94
N ALA A 346 6.47 -0.31 10.03
CA ALA A 346 5.25 -0.16 10.81
C ALA A 346 4.36 0.99 10.31
N PHE A 347 4.56 1.44 9.06
CA PHE A 347 3.71 2.46 8.45
C PHE A 347 2.24 2.01 8.47
N GLY A 348 1.35 2.92 8.88
CA GLY A 348 -0.06 2.63 9.13
C GLY A 348 -0.38 2.19 10.56
N ALA A 349 0.63 1.95 11.43
CA ALA A 349 0.42 1.91 12.87
C ALA A 349 0.36 3.34 13.41
N ASN A 350 -0.87 3.83 13.56
CA ASN A 350 -1.17 5.18 14.00
C ASN A 350 -1.57 5.22 15.48
N VAL A 351 -1.30 6.36 16.13
CA VAL A 351 -1.91 6.73 17.42
C VAL A 351 -2.72 8.02 17.24
N ASN A 352 -3.66 8.29 18.14
CA ASN A 352 -4.54 9.46 18.09
C ASN A 352 -5.37 9.53 16.78
N THR A 353 -5.73 8.38 16.19
CA THR A 353 -6.54 8.31 14.98
C THR A 353 -7.93 8.88 15.21
N ARG A 354 -8.54 9.42 14.15
CA ARG A 354 -9.89 10.00 14.17
C ARG A 354 -10.96 8.97 13.81
N ALA A 355 -10.61 8.06 12.91
CA ALA A 355 -11.43 6.93 12.49
C ALA A 355 -10.55 5.83 11.88
N ILE A 356 -11.11 4.63 11.77
CA ILE A 356 -10.54 3.53 11.01
C ILE A 356 -11.67 2.97 10.13
N MET A 357 -11.49 3.05 8.82
CA MET A 357 -12.38 2.45 7.83
C MET A 357 -11.89 1.04 7.48
N ASP A 358 -12.75 0.20 6.90
CA ASP A 358 -12.22 -0.96 6.19
C ASP A 358 -11.52 -0.52 4.89
N MET A 359 -10.52 -1.30 4.48
CA MET A 359 -9.64 -0.94 3.36
C MET A 359 -10.41 -0.82 2.04
N THR A 360 -11.37 -1.72 1.78
CA THR A 360 -12.15 -1.71 0.55
C THR A 360 -12.94 -0.40 0.40
N THR A 361 -13.57 0.08 1.49
CA THR A 361 -14.31 1.35 1.50
C THR A 361 -13.39 2.56 1.36
N GLN A 362 -12.20 2.52 1.95
CA GLN A 362 -11.20 3.58 1.77
C GLN A 362 -10.80 3.71 0.29
N PHE A 363 -10.61 2.59 -0.41
CA PHE A 363 -10.32 2.61 -1.85
C PHE A 363 -11.50 3.04 -2.70
N ASP A 364 -12.75 2.75 -2.31
CA ASP A 364 -13.93 3.32 -2.99
C ASP A 364 -13.89 4.86 -2.97
N PHE A 365 -13.51 5.46 -1.84
CA PHE A 365 -13.32 6.90 -1.70
C PHE A 365 -12.17 7.42 -2.57
N TYR A 366 -11.02 6.73 -2.61
CA TYR A 366 -9.88 7.14 -3.43
C TYR A 366 -10.19 7.06 -4.93
N HIS A 367 -10.79 5.97 -5.40
CA HIS A 367 -11.12 5.78 -6.82
C HIS A 367 -12.08 6.86 -7.33
N GLY A 368 -13.01 7.31 -6.47
CA GLY A 368 -13.92 8.41 -6.78
C GLY A 368 -13.27 9.81 -6.83
N GLY A 369 -11.94 9.93 -6.68
CA GLY A 369 -11.24 11.22 -6.66
C GLY A 369 -11.44 11.99 -5.35
N GLY A 370 -11.67 11.27 -4.24
CA GLY A 370 -11.91 11.86 -2.93
C GLY A 370 -10.70 12.57 -2.32
N LEU A 371 -9.48 12.25 -2.77
CA LEU A 371 -8.26 12.90 -2.34
C LEU A 371 -8.07 14.23 -3.07
N ASP A 372 -7.92 15.31 -2.30
CA ASP A 372 -7.56 16.62 -2.84
C ASP A 372 -6.07 16.67 -3.21
N VAL A 373 -5.23 15.96 -2.45
CA VAL A 373 -3.79 15.85 -2.72
C VAL A 373 -3.22 14.50 -2.29
N CYS A 374 -2.32 13.93 -3.09
CA CYS A 374 -1.55 12.76 -2.71
C CYS A 374 -0.05 12.98 -2.85
N TYR A 375 0.73 12.33 -1.98
CA TYR A 375 2.18 12.41 -1.96
C TYR A 375 2.77 11.02 -2.14
N LEU A 376 3.42 10.78 -3.28
CA LEU A 376 3.86 9.44 -3.68
C LEU A 376 5.34 9.43 -4.04
N SER A 377 6.05 8.36 -3.68
CA SER A 377 7.43 8.16 -4.10
C SER A 377 7.53 7.75 -5.57
N PHE A 378 8.65 8.03 -6.23
CA PHE A 378 8.93 7.53 -7.58
C PHE A 378 10.29 6.83 -7.66
N ALA A 379 10.41 5.78 -8.48
CA ALA A 379 11.68 5.16 -8.81
C ALA A 379 12.31 5.85 -10.03
N GLU A 380 11.56 5.96 -11.11
CA GLU A 380 11.95 6.64 -12.35
C GLU A 380 10.80 7.50 -12.90
N VAL A 381 11.14 8.55 -13.63
CA VAL A 381 10.24 9.47 -14.34
C VAL A 381 10.76 9.62 -15.76
N ASP A 382 9.89 9.56 -16.77
CA ASP A 382 10.30 9.78 -18.17
C ASP A 382 9.92 11.15 -18.73
N SER A 383 10.28 11.38 -20.00
CA SER A 383 10.03 12.62 -20.72
C SER A 383 8.54 12.94 -20.93
N HIS A 384 7.67 11.92 -20.85
CA HIS A 384 6.21 12.04 -20.93
C HIS A 384 5.56 12.29 -19.57
N GLY A 385 6.36 12.33 -18.49
CA GLY A 385 5.88 12.44 -17.12
C GLY A 385 5.28 11.16 -16.57
N ASN A 386 5.49 10.03 -17.25
CA ASN A 386 5.13 8.74 -16.67
C ASN A 386 6.00 8.46 -15.45
N VAL A 387 5.49 7.64 -14.53
CA VAL A 387 6.24 7.22 -13.34
C VAL A 387 6.29 5.70 -13.25
N GLY A 388 7.50 5.18 -13.04
CA GLY A 388 7.76 3.77 -12.79
C GLY A 388 8.04 3.52 -11.31
N VAL A 389 7.31 2.59 -10.70
CA VAL A 389 7.58 2.13 -9.30
C VAL A 389 7.48 0.62 -9.12
N HIS A 390 6.70 -0.08 -9.95
CA HIS A 390 6.35 -1.48 -9.70
C HIS A 390 7.49 -2.48 -9.98
N LYS A 391 8.48 -2.10 -10.80
CA LYS A 391 9.72 -2.84 -11.06
C LYS A 391 10.90 -1.89 -10.95
N PHE A 392 11.97 -2.32 -10.29
CA PHE A 392 13.19 -1.51 -10.14
C PHE A 392 14.43 -2.40 -10.09
N ASN A 393 15.40 -2.16 -10.98
CA ASN A 393 16.64 -2.96 -11.09
C ASN A 393 16.39 -4.49 -11.16
N GLY A 394 15.40 -4.90 -11.96
CA GLY A 394 15.01 -6.30 -12.10
C GLY A 394 14.21 -6.89 -10.93
N LYS A 395 13.97 -6.11 -9.86
CA LYS A 395 13.15 -6.52 -8.71
C LYS A 395 11.69 -6.13 -8.88
N ILE A 396 10.80 -7.09 -8.61
CA ILE A 396 9.35 -6.88 -8.60
C ILE A 396 8.94 -6.30 -7.24
N MET A 397 8.53 -5.03 -7.25
CA MET A 397 8.01 -4.32 -6.08
C MET A 397 6.48 -4.40 -6.00
N GLY A 398 5.82 -4.41 -7.15
CA GLY A 398 4.36 -4.27 -7.25
C GLY A 398 3.88 -2.84 -6.95
N THR A 399 2.57 -2.62 -7.02
CA THR A 399 1.97 -1.29 -6.96
C THR A 399 1.63 -0.82 -5.54
N GLY A 400 1.21 -1.73 -4.67
CA GLY A 400 0.36 -1.35 -3.53
C GLY A 400 -0.82 -0.50 -4.00
N GLY A 401 -1.19 0.51 -3.21
CA GLY A 401 -2.21 1.49 -3.57
C GLY A 401 -1.77 2.56 -4.58
N PHE A 402 -0.55 2.50 -5.15
CA PHE A 402 0.00 3.61 -5.94
C PHE A 402 -0.88 3.99 -7.14
N ILE A 403 -1.36 3.00 -7.92
CA ILE A 403 -2.23 3.26 -9.07
C ILE A 403 -3.58 3.78 -8.58
N ASP A 404 -4.15 3.15 -7.55
CA ASP A 404 -5.44 3.54 -6.97
C ASP A 404 -5.46 5.00 -6.51
N ILE A 405 -4.34 5.48 -5.95
CA ILE A 405 -4.18 6.85 -5.43
C ILE A 405 -3.88 7.84 -6.57
N SER A 406 -2.91 7.52 -7.44
CA SER A 406 -2.46 8.45 -8.50
C SER A 406 -3.40 8.55 -9.70
N ALA A 407 -4.36 7.63 -9.84
CA ALA A 407 -5.26 7.63 -10.99
C ALA A 407 -6.23 8.81 -11.02
N THR A 408 -6.77 9.22 -9.86
CA THR A 408 -7.89 10.19 -9.79
C THR A 408 -7.77 11.23 -8.66
N SER A 409 -6.72 11.20 -7.84
CA SER A 409 -6.44 12.30 -6.90
C SER A 409 -6.30 13.62 -7.65
N LYS A 410 -6.94 14.68 -7.16
CA LYS A 410 -6.99 15.97 -7.87
C LYS A 410 -5.61 16.58 -8.11
N LYS A 411 -4.73 16.44 -7.10
CA LYS A 411 -3.35 16.90 -7.14
C LYS A 411 -2.40 15.77 -6.75
N ILE A 412 -1.45 15.47 -7.63
CA ILE A 412 -0.52 14.35 -7.51
C ILE A 412 0.89 14.90 -7.35
N ILE A 413 1.47 14.68 -6.17
CA ILE A 413 2.79 15.18 -5.81
C ILE A 413 3.76 14.01 -5.71
N PHE A 414 4.57 13.82 -6.75
CA PHE A 414 5.65 12.86 -6.75
C PHE A 414 6.85 13.42 -5.99
N CYS A 415 7.30 12.72 -4.95
CA CYS A 415 8.39 13.12 -4.08
C CYS A 415 9.55 12.14 -4.18
N GLY A 416 10.76 12.63 -4.42
CA GLY A 416 11.94 11.78 -4.57
C GLY A 416 13.22 12.57 -4.57
N THR A 417 14.31 11.93 -4.97
CA THR A 417 15.56 12.62 -5.31
C THR A 417 15.70 12.72 -6.82
N LEU A 418 16.52 13.66 -7.32
CA LEU A 418 16.77 13.75 -8.77
C LEU A 418 17.62 12.57 -9.28
N THR A 419 18.60 12.14 -8.47
CA THR A 419 19.48 11.00 -8.75
C THR A 419 19.39 9.94 -7.64
N ALA A 420 19.65 8.68 -7.98
CA ALA A 420 19.71 7.53 -7.07
C ALA A 420 21.15 6.99 -6.95
N GLY A 421 21.36 6.00 -6.07
CA GLY A 421 22.66 5.37 -5.90
C GLY A 421 23.59 6.16 -4.97
N SER A 422 23.18 6.29 -3.70
CA SER A 422 23.93 6.94 -2.60
C SER A 422 24.17 8.45 -2.73
N LEU A 423 23.22 9.20 -3.30
CA LEU A 423 23.18 10.66 -3.21
C LEU A 423 23.31 11.11 -1.75
N LYS A 424 24.20 12.07 -1.48
CA LYS A 424 24.31 12.76 -0.18
C LYS A 424 24.25 14.26 -0.42
N THR A 425 23.37 14.91 0.32
CA THR A 425 23.21 16.36 0.31
C THR A 425 23.28 16.89 1.72
N ASP A 426 23.77 18.12 1.85
CA ASP A 426 23.78 18.89 3.08
C ASP A 426 23.02 20.21 2.87
N VAL A 427 22.45 20.75 3.94
CA VAL A 427 21.72 22.03 3.92
C VAL A 427 22.41 22.96 4.92
N ALA A 428 23.17 23.91 4.39
CA ALA A 428 23.99 24.84 5.17
C ALA A 428 23.90 26.26 4.59
N ASP A 429 23.96 27.27 5.45
CA ASP A 429 23.94 28.69 5.06
C ASP A 429 22.81 29.08 4.10
N GLY A 430 21.62 28.49 4.29
CA GLY A 430 20.44 28.74 3.46
C GLY A 430 20.51 28.16 2.04
N LYS A 431 21.42 27.21 1.80
CA LYS A 431 21.67 26.60 0.48
C LYS A 431 21.72 25.08 0.55
N LEU A 432 21.45 24.44 -0.58
CA LEU A 432 21.71 23.02 -0.80
C LEU A 432 23.14 22.83 -1.28
N ASN A 433 23.87 21.89 -0.67
CA ASN A 433 25.16 21.42 -1.14
C ASN A 433 25.09 19.93 -1.51
N ILE A 434 25.50 19.57 -2.72
CA ILE A 434 25.58 18.16 -3.16
C ILE A 434 26.95 17.63 -2.75
N VAL A 435 27.02 17.00 -1.58
CA VAL A 435 28.27 16.45 -1.00
C VAL A 435 28.76 15.24 -1.79
N GLN A 436 27.83 14.41 -2.28
CA GLN A 436 28.13 13.24 -3.09
C GLN A 436 26.98 13.02 -4.07
N GLU A 437 27.26 13.10 -5.37
CA GLU A 437 26.24 12.87 -6.40
C GLU A 437 25.79 11.40 -6.46
N GLY A 438 24.52 11.18 -6.80
CA GLY A 438 23.96 9.87 -7.10
C GLY A 438 24.50 9.31 -8.43
N ARG A 439 24.75 7.99 -8.46
CA ARG A 439 25.30 7.30 -9.64
C ARG A 439 24.28 6.98 -10.73
N VAL A 440 22.99 7.06 -10.43
CA VAL A 440 21.91 6.63 -11.32
C VAL A 440 20.96 7.80 -11.57
N LYS A 441 20.68 8.11 -12.84
CA LYS A 441 19.65 9.10 -13.19
C LYS A 441 18.27 8.50 -12.94
N LYS A 442 17.35 9.28 -12.36
CA LYS A 442 15.95 8.86 -12.18
C LYS A 442 15.01 9.49 -13.20
N PHE A 443 15.47 10.53 -13.90
CA PHE A 443 14.75 11.20 -14.97
C PHE A 443 15.32 10.70 -16.30
N VAL A 444 14.73 9.62 -16.80
CA VAL A 444 15.18 8.83 -17.95
C VAL A 444 14.42 9.23 -19.21
N SER A 445 14.88 8.82 -20.40
CA SER A 445 14.18 9.21 -21.64
C SER A 445 12.80 8.56 -21.76
N GLU A 446 12.70 7.26 -21.45
CA GLU A 446 11.51 6.41 -21.58
C GLU A 446 11.51 5.36 -20.47
N LEU A 447 10.33 5.04 -19.90
CA LEU A 447 10.20 3.92 -18.96
C LEU A 447 10.10 2.57 -19.68
N PRO A 448 10.69 1.49 -19.14
CA PRO A 448 10.46 0.13 -19.67
C PRO A 448 9.02 -0.34 -19.47
N GLU A 449 8.41 0.02 -18.34
CA GLU A 449 7.01 -0.27 -18.01
C GLU A 449 6.43 0.85 -17.14
N ILE A 450 5.17 1.19 -17.35
CA ILE A 450 4.54 2.40 -16.78
C ILE A 450 3.67 2.04 -15.57
N THR A 451 3.86 2.69 -14.42
CA THR A 451 2.92 2.56 -13.27
C THR A 451 1.93 3.71 -13.20
N PHE A 452 2.30 4.91 -13.65
CA PHE A 452 1.43 6.06 -13.80
C PHE A 452 1.66 6.71 -15.15
N SER A 453 0.58 7.05 -15.85
CA SER A 453 0.63 7.67 -17.17
C SER A 453 0.42 9.18 -17.09
N GLY A 454 1.43 9.95 -17.52
CA GLY A 454 1.31 11.41 -17.60
C GLY A 454 0.21 11.85 -18.56
N LYS A 455 0.08 11.16 -19.70
CA LYS A 455 -0.98 11.41 -20.69
C LYS A 455 -2.39 11.27 -20.10
N ILE A 456 -2.67 10.17 -19.41
CA ILE A 456 -4.00 9.93 -18.81
C ILE A 456 -4.30 10.96 -17.71
N ALA A 457 -3.30 11.38 -16.94
CA ALA A 457 -3.48 12.41 -15.93
C ALA A 457 -3.85 13.78 -16.54
N LEU A 458 -3.22 14.15 -17.65
CA LEU A 458 -3.57 15.37 -18.40
C LEU A 458 -4.99 15.29 -18.99
N GLU A 459 -5.36 14.15 -19.60
CA GLU A 459 -6.72 13.91 -20.12
C GLU A 459 -7.80 14.00 -19.03
N ARG A 460 -7.45 13.64 -17.79
CA ARG A 460 -8.32 13.76 -16.61
C ARG A 460 -8.29 15.15 -15.96
N GLY A 461 -7.44 16.06 -16.44
CA GLY A 461 -7.30 17.42 -15.91
C GLY A 461 -6.68 17.47 -14.50
N LEU A 462 -5.81 16.51 -14.17
CA LEU A 462 -5.18 16.42 -12.86
C LEU A 462 -3.93 17.31 -12.78
N GLU A 463 -3.67 17.88 -11.60
CA GLU A 463 -2.45 18.64 -11.35
C GLU A 463 -1.29 17.72 -10.94
N VAL A 464 -0.20 17.67 -11.70
CA VAL A 464 0.94 16.78 -11.42
C VAL A 464 2.22 17.58 -11.15
N ARG A 465 2.88 17.25 -10.03
CA ARG A 465 4.13 17.88 -9.55
C ARG A 465 5.18 16.81 -9.26
N TYR A 466 6.44 17.10 -9.55
CA TYR A 466 7.59 16.27 -9.19
C TYR A 466 8.54 17.12 -8.34
N ILE A 467 8.64 16.81 -7.05
CA ILE A 467 9.47 17.51 -6.07
C ILE A 467 10.71 16.65 -5.80
N THR A 468 11.88 17.26 -6.02
CA THR A 468 13.17 16.72 -5.61
C THR A 468 13.82 17.60 -4.55
N GLU A 469 14.99 17.19 -4.07
CA GLU A 469 15.78 18.01 -3.16
C GLU A 469 16.35 19.28 -3.81
N ARG A 470 16.48 19.30 -5.15
CA ARG A 470 17.18 20.36 -5.90
C ARG A 470 16.35 21.09 -6.95
N ALA A 471 15.22 20.52 -7.35
CA ALA A 471 14.40 20.99 -8.46
C ALA A 471 12.93 20.60 -8.28
N VAL A 472 12.03 21.44 -8.79
CA VAL A 472 10.59 21.17 -8.83
C VAL A 472 10.09 21.27 -10.27
N PHE A 473 9.34 20.26 -10.71
CA PHE A 473 8.76 20.17 -12.04
C PHE A 473 7.24 20.07 -11.99
N THR A 474 6.54 20.55 -13.01
CA THR A 474 5.10 20.26 -13.22
C THR A 474 4.87 19.74 -14.62
N LEU A 475 3.98 18.75 -14.74
CA LEU A 475 3.57 18.21 -16.02
C LEU A 475 2.63 19.18 -16.75
N LYS A 476 2.87 19.39 -18.04
CA LYS A 476 1.97 20.07 -18.97
C LYS A 476 1.91 19.31 -20.29
N GLU A 477 1.06 19.75 -21.21
CA GLU A 477 0.86 19.15 -22.54
C GLU A 477 2.15 18.99 -23.35
N ASP A 478 3.11 19.91 -23.21
CA ASP A 478 4.41 19.91 -23.88
C ASP A 478 5.55 19.28 -23.05
N GLY A 479 5.21 18.58 -21.95
CA GLY A 479 6.14 17.82 -21.12
C GLY A 479 6.40 18.42 -19.73
N LEU A 480 7.54 18.08 -19.14
CA LEU A 480 7.91 18.54 -17.79
C LEU A 480 8.46 19.97 -17.83
N HIS A 481 7.82 20.87 -17.09
CA HIS A 481 8.27 22.24 -16.88
C HIS A 481 9.06 22.35 -15.57
N LEU A 482 10.35 22.70 -15.65
CA LEU A 482 11.15 23.08 -14.47
C LEU A 482 10.71 24.45 -13.97
N VAL A 483 10.19 24.52 -12.74
CA VAL A 483 9.59 25.73 -12.17
C VAL A 483 10.34 26.29 -10.97
N GLU A 484 11.07 25.46 -10.21
CA GLU A 484 11.88 25.92 -9.08
C GLU A 484 13.24 25.21 -9.04
N ILE A 485 14.28 25.92 -8.59
CA ILE A 485 15.64 25.39 -8.38
C ILE A 485 16.11 25.75 -6.97
N ALA A 486 16.74 24.81 -6.27
CA ALA A 486 17.28 25.06 -4.94
C ALA A 486 18.44 26.09 -4.98
N PRO A 487 18.53 27.01 -4.00
CA PRO A 487 19.68 27.89 -3.87
C PRO A 487 20.97 27.08 -3.66
N GLY A 488 22.01 27.41 -4.41
CA GLY A 488 23.30 26.68 -4.41
C GLY A 488 23.44 25.64 -5.54
N VAL A 489 22.40 25.40 -6.33
CA VAL A 489 22.39 24.40 -7.41
C VAL A 489 22.58 25.05 -8.78
N SER A 490 23.43 24.48 -9.63
CA SER A 490 23.63 24.88 -11.02
C SER A 490 22.60 24.24 -11.94
N LEU A 491 21.86 25.06 -12.72
CA LEU A 491 20.89 24.55 -13.70
C LEU A 491 21.53 23.54 -14.67
N GLN A 492 22.67 23.88 -15.26
CA GLN A 492 23.32 23.01 -16.24
C GLN A 492 23.87 21.74 -15.56
N ASN A 493 24.78 21.91 -14.61
CA ASN A 493 25.62 20.82 -14.11
C ASN A 493 24.86 19.88 -13.17
N ASP A 494 23.94 20.41 -12.36
CA ASP A 494 23.33 19.68 -11.27
C ASP A 494 21.89 19.24 -11.57
N ILE A 495 21.29 19.76 -12.65
CA ILE A 495 19.95 19.38 -13.09
C ILE A 495 20.00 18.81 -14.51
N LEU A 496 20.28 19.62 -15.53
CA LEU A 496 20.16 19.20 -16.94
C LEU A 496 21.10 18.04 -17.28
N ASP A 497 22.36 18.10 -16.88
CA ASP A 497 23.34 17.03 -17.12
C ASP A 497 23.02 15.75 -16.34
N LYS A 498 22.10 15.82 -15.36
CA LYS A 498 21.66 14.71 -14.51
C LYS A 498 20.35 14.07 -14.98
N MET A 499 19.81 14.51 -16.12
CA MET A 499 18.61 13.96 -16.76
C MET A 499 18.97 13.38 -18.14
N ASP A 500 18.15 12.48 -18.68
CA ASP A 500 18.30 11.94 -20.05
C ASP A 500 17.35 12.59 -21.07
N PHE A 501 16.69 13.68 -20.67
CA PHE A 501 15.91 14.55 -21.54
C PHE A 501 15.99 15.99 -21.04
N ALA A 502 15.72 16.94 -21.94
CA ALA A 502 15.66 18.35 -21.59
C ALA A 502 14.22 18.74 -21.18
N PRO A 503 13.97 19.12 -19.91
CA PRO A 503 12.68 19.69 -19.52
C PRO A 503 12.50 21.07 -20.16
N VAL A 504 11.25 21.51 -20.27
CA VAL A 504 10.94 22.91 -20.61
C VAL A 504 11.33 23.79 -19.42
N ILE A 505 12.12 24.83 -19.67
CA ILE A 505 12.48 25.81 -18.65
C ILE A 505 11.35 26.83 -18.54
N SER A 506 10.69 26.89 -17.38
CA SER A 506 9.60 27.85 -17.17
C SER A 506 10.10 29.30 -17.35
N PRO A 507 9.36 30.16 -18.07
CA PRO A 507 9.64 31.60 -18.07
C PRO A 507 9.56 32.23 -16.67
N GLU A 508 8.85 31.57 -15.75
CA GLU A 508 8.69 31.96 -14.34
C GLU A 508 9.60 31.15 -13.40
N LEU A 509 10.66 30.53 -13.94
CA LEU A 509 11.64 29.80 -13.14
C LEU A 509 12.17 30.68 -12.01
N LYS A 510 12.03 30.19 -10.78
CA LYS A 510 12.45 30.89 -9.57
C LYS A 510 13.31 30.01 -8.66
N LEU A 511 13.91 30.62 -7.66
CA LEU A 511 14.50 29.85 -6.57
C LEU A 511 13.39 29.20 -5.73
N MET A 512 13.65 27.98 -5.24
CA MET A 512 12.85 27.39 -4.16
C MET A 512 12.88 28.33 -2.95
N ASP A 513 11.78 28.38 -2.20
CA ASP A 513 11.60 29.29 -1.08
C ASP A 513 12.74 29.15 -0.05
N GLU A 514 13.38 30.27 0.31
CA GLU A 514 14.56 30.29 1.18
C GLU A 514 14.31 29.65 2.55
N ARG A 515 13.08 29.72 3.06
CA ARG A 515 12.71 29.19 4.38
C ARG A 515 12.85 27.66 4.44
N LEU A 516 12.79 26.98 3.30
CA LEU A 516 13.01 25.54 3.20
C LEU A 516 14.42 25.13 3.67
N PHE A 517 15.40 26.02 3.50
CA PHE A 517 16.83 25.77 3.71
C PHE A 517 17.37 26.35 5.03
N ILE A 518 16.50 26.88 5.90
CA ILE A 518 16.87 27.46 7.18
C ILE A 518 16.42 26.51 8.32
N ASN A 519 17.31 26.25 9.28
CA ASN A 519 17.05 25.33 10.39
C ASN A 519 16.26 25.96 11.55
N THR A 520 15.16 26.63 11.20
CA THR A 520 14.15 27.18 12.12
C THR A 520 12.76 26.83 11.58
N PRO A 521 11.69 26.94 12.38
CA PRO A 521 10.32 26.93 11.85
C PRO A 521 10.18 27.96 10.72
N MET A 522 9.44 27.62 9.66
CA MET A 522 9.28 28.47 8.48
C MET A 522 8.28 29.61 8.73
N GLY A 523 7.40 29.47 9.72
CA GLY A 523 6.25 30.35 9.88
C GLY A 523 5.29 30.18 8.70
N PHE A 524 5.18 28.96 8.19
CA PHE A 524 4.38 28.66 7.02
C PHE A 524 2.88 28.68 7.36
N VAL A 525 2.12 29.48 6.62
CA VAL A 525 0.66 29.53 6.73
C VAL A 525 0.07 28.80 5.54
N LEU A 526 -0.75 27.78 5.81
CA LEU A 526 -1.47 27.08 4.75
C LEU A 526 -2.38 28.04 3.98
N PRO A 527 -2.41 27.96 2.65
CA PRO A 527 -3.43 28.64 1.86
C PRO A 527 -4.83 28.23 2.31
N ASP A 528 -5.79 29.15 2.18
CA ASP A 528 -7.19 28.87 2.46
C ASP A 528 -7.74 27.75 1.56
N ALA A 529 -8.88 27.19 2.01
CA ALA A 529 -9.58 26.13 1.31
C ALA A 529 -9.85 26.51 -0.15
N ALA A 530 -9.82 25.52 -1.04
CA ALA A 530 -10.29 25.72 -2.41
C ALA A 530 -11.80 26.05 -2.37
N ASN A 531 -12.20 27.13 -3.03
CA ASN A 531 -13.61 27.53 -3.16
C ASN A 531 -14.42 26.52 -3.97
#